data_AF-A0A099KF95-F1
#
_entry.id   AF-A0A099KF95-F1
#
_cell.length_a   1.000
_cell.length_b   1.000
_cell.length_c   1.000
_cell.angle_alpha   90.00
_cell.angle_beta   90.00
_cell.angle_gamma   90.00
#
_symmetry.space_group_name_H-M   'P 1'
#
loop_
_entity.id
_entity.type
_entity.pdbx_description
1 polymer ?
#
loop_
_entity_poly.entity_id
_entity_poly.type
_entity_poly.pdbx_seq_one_letter_code
_entity_poly.pdbx_strand_id
1 'polypeptide(L)'
;MLKKILFLAAFILLIQQYGNAQLSPSLNNSQWTVPVLSINGAIGPAVSEYLVTEISKANNDSSIPLVIIMLDTPGGLSSSLREINQQILNSSVPIACLVHPQGARAASAGTYMLYACHYAAMAPATTLGAATPVSLAPAPSNKDSDKTNKSPSAMEKKVLNDAIAYIRSLAQLRNRNEQWAELAVSKAATLTAEEALAENVINFIAPTAQALFATILKQDNSAYHFSEVTTDNTQLKTISPNWRNEFIATITNPNIAYILMLIGIYGLVLEFYSPGIGVAGITGVISLLIALYAFQLLPLNYSGFALLLVGISLLVIESIMPSFGVFGIGGTVAFVLGSIFLIDTEQPQYQISLPLIAAFAFVSILFFVLSLGLLWRKRKDKVVSGQEELIGAIAFAEASYSHKGFVLINGERWAAEFKHPVHQHQAVQIKAIEGLTLITIPCRE
;
A
#
# COMPACT_ATOMS: atom_id res chain seq x y z
N MET A 1 12.74 -36.29 -18.40
CA MET A 1 13.62 -35.75 -17.34
C MET A 1 14.86 -35.03 -17.88
N LEU A 2 15.58 -35.60 -18.85
CA LEU A 2 16.84 -35.03 -19.39
C LEU A 2 16.74 -33.55 -19.84
N LYS A 3 15.66 -33.17 -20.53
CA LYS A 3 15.44 -31.77 -20.97
C LYS A 3 15.24 -30.78 -19.81
N LYS A 4 14.64 -31.20 -18.69
CA LYS A 4 14.45 -30.35 -17.51
C LYS A 4 15.77 -30.14 -16.75
N ILE A 5 16.63 -31.16 -16.71
CA ILE A 5 17.97 -31.09 -16.10
C ILE A 5 18.89 -30.19 -16.93
N LEU A 6 18.84 -30.30 -18.26
CA LEU A 6 19.57 -29.42 -19.18
C LEU A 6 19.13 -27.95 -19.07
N PHE A 7 17.83 -27.69 -18.88
CA PHE A 7 17.33 -26.34 -18.67
C PHE A 7 17.77 -25.75 -17.32
N LEU A 8 17.75 -26.57 -16.25
CA LEU A 8 18.21 -26.14 -14.93
C LEU A 8 19.73 -25.88 -14.92
N ALA A 9 20.52 -26.73 -15.59
CA ALA A 9 21.97 -26.55 -15.72
C ALA A 9 22.31 -25.31 -16.56
N ALA A 10 21.58 -25.06 -17.67
CA ALA A 10 21.75 -23.85 -18.47
C ALA A 10 21.38 -22.59 -17.70
N PHE A 11 20.33 -22.65 -16.86
CA PHE A 11 19.93 -21.55 -16.00
C PHE A 11 20.97 -21.25 -14.90
N ILE A 12 21.57 -22.29 -14.31
CA ILE A 12 22.66 -22.14 -13.31
C ILE A 12 23.93 -21.57 -13.96
N LEU A 13 24.25 -21.98 -15.20
CA LEU A 13 25.38 -21.42 -15.97
C LEU A 13 25.16 -19.95 -16.36
N LEU A 14 23.92 -19.56 -16.69
CA LEU A 14 23.55 -18.17 -16.93
C LEU A 14 23.67 -17.31 -15.67
N ILE A 15 23.28 -17.83 -14.50
CA ILE A 15 23.43 -17.13 -13.21
C ILE A 15 24.92 -16.94 -12.86
N GLN A 16 25.79 -17.91 -13.19
CA GLN A 16 27.23 -17.76 -12.94
C GLN A 16 27.92 -16.76 -13.88
N GLN A 17 27.43 -16.57 -15.11
CA GLN A 17 27.97 -15.56 -16.03
C GLN A 17 27.58 -14.14 -15.64
N TYR A 18 26.41 -13.92 -15.03
CA TYR A 18 26.04 -12.60 -14.49
C TYR A 18 26.74 -12.24 -13.17
N GLY A 19 27.45 -13.18 -12.54
CA GLY A 19 28.21 -12.95 -11.31
C GLY A 19 29.64 -12.42 -11.49
N ASN A 20 30.17 -12.40 -12.72
CA ASN A 20 31.57 -12.03 -12.99
C ASN A 20 31.70 -10.92 -14.04
N ALA A 21 30.93 -9.83 -13.87
CA ALA A 21 31.34 -8.56 -14.45
C ALA A 21 32.57 -8.07 -13.68
N GLN A 22 33.77 -8.37 -14.21
CA GLN A 22 35.03 -7.82 -13.73
C GLN A 22 34.96 -6.29 -13.79
N LEU A 23 34.78 -5.66 -12.63
CA LEU A 23 35.15 -4.26 -12.45
C LEU A 23 36.67 -4.18 -12.58
N SER A 24 37.13 -3.46 -13.59
CA SER A 24 38.50 -2.98 -13.64
C SER A 24 38.77 -2.19 -12.34
N PRO A 25 39.85 -2.45 -11.60
CA PRO A 25 40.18 -1.64 -10.45
C PRO A 25 40.62 -0.27 -10.97
N SER A 26 39.73 0.71 -10.94
CA SER A 26 40.16 2.10 -10.87
C SER A 26 40.97 2.20 -9.58
N LEU A 27 42.28 2.41 -9.70
CA LEU A 27 43.15 2.77 -8.59
C LEU A 27 42.74 4.17 -8.07
N ASN A 28 41.57 4.26 -7.44
CA ASN A 28 41.27 5.35 -6.54
C ASN A 28 41.86 4.94 -5.20
N ASN A 29 43.01 5.51 -4.89
CA ASN A 29 43.72 5.34 -3.63
C ASN A 29 43.02 6.15 -2.50
N SER A 30 41.67 6.16 -2.49
CA SER A 30 40.88 6.84 -1.46
C SER A 30 40.97 6.03 -0.18
N GLN A 31 41.66 6.59 0.81
CA GLN A 31 41.83 5.98 2.13
C GLN A 31 40.54 6.07 2.97
N TRP A 32 39.70 7.07 2.69
CA TRP A 32 38.49 7.35 3.44
C TRP A 32 37.26 7.30 2.55
N THR A 33 36.13 6.88 3.12
CA THR A 33 34.83 6.93 2.46
C THR A 33 33.83 7.71 3.30
N VAL A 34 33.18 8.71 2.71
CA VAL A 34 32.09 9.46 3.35
C VAL A 34 30.78 9.02 2.74
N PRO A 35 29.95 8.22 3.45
CA PRO A 35 28.63 7.86 2.97
C PRO A 35 27.73 9.09 2.91
N VAL A 36 27.09 9.26 1.75
CA VAL A 36 26.09 10.29 1.50
C VAL A 36 24.72 9.61 1.45
N LEU A 37 23.96 9.78 2.52
CA LEU A 37 22.62 9.22 2.70
C LEU A 37 21.59 10.22 2.18
N SER A 38 20.59 9.77 1.43
CA SER A 38 19.58 10.68 0.84
C SER A 38 18.20 10.38 1.39
N ILE A 39 17.50 11.44 1.81
CA ILE A 39 16.11 11.39 2.27
C ILE A 39 15.29 12.29 1.36
N ASN A 40 14.31 11.70 0.68
CA ASN A 40 13.33 12.41 -0.12
C ASN A 40 11.93 11.96 0.32
N GLY A 41 11.13 12.91 0.81
CA GLY A 41 9.75 12.67 1.24
C GLY A 41 9.60 12.51 2.75
N ALA A 42 8.51 11.88 3.17
CA ALA A 42 8.12 11.80 4.57
C ALA A 42 9.06 10.89 5.39
N ILE A 43 9.36 11.31 6.62
CA ILE A 43 10.13 10.51 7.58
C ILE A 43 9.20 9.46 8.20
N GLY A 44 9.45 8.19 7.85
CA GLY A 44 8.72 7.04 8.37
C GLY A 44 9.65 5.89 8.75
N PRO A 45 9.09 4.71 9.09
CA PRO A 45 9.88 3.58 9.62
C PRO A 45 10.97 3.10 8.65
N ALA A 46 10.71 3.12 7.34
CA ALA A 46 11.71 2.75 6.33
C ALA A 46 12.92 3.69 6.31
N VAL A 47 12.69 5.00 6.45
CA VAL A 47 13.76 6.00 6.55
C VAL A 47 14.50 5.86 7.86
N SER A 48 13.78 5.59 8.96
CA SER A 48 14.39 5.32 10.28
C SER A 48 15.35 4.13 10.21
N GLU A 49 14.87 2.96 9.78
CA GLU A 49 15.68 1.74 9.65
C GLU A 49 16.89 1.96 8.74
N TYR A 50 16.71 2.65 7.61
CA TYR A 50 17.79 3.00 6.69
C TYR A 50 18.89 3.81 7.38
N LEU A 51 18.55 4.94 8.02
CA LEU A 51 19.54 5.81 8.66
C LEU A 51 20.18 5.13 9.87
N VAL A 52 19.38 4.46 10.71
CA VAL A 52 19.87 3.70 11.87
C VAL A 52 20.89 2.66 11.43
N THR A 53 20.60 1.91 10.36
CA THR A 53 21.51 0.89 9.81
C THR A 53 22.80 1.51 9.28
N GLU A 54 22.72 2.56 8.48
CA GLU A 54 23.92 3.15 7.86
C GLU A 54 24.78 3.94 8.88
N ILE A 55 24.17 4.59 9.86
CA ILE A 55 24.89 5.22 10.99
C ILE A 55 25.59 4.14 11.83
N SER A 56 24.91 3.02 12.11
CA SER A 56 25.50 1.91 12.84
C SER A 56 26.69 1.29 12.08
N LYS A 57 26.58 1.14 10.76
CA LYS A 57 27.72 0.71 9.93
C LYS A 57 28.88 1.70 10.00
N ALA A 58 28.60 3.00 9.87
CA ALA A 58 29.63 4.04 9.98
C ALA A 58 30.33 4.02 11.34
N ASN A 59 29.59 3.86 12.43
CA ASN A 59 30.17 3.77 13.78
C ASN A 59 31.09 2.56 13.98
N ASN A 60 30.94 1.50 13.18
CA ASN A 60 31.74 0.27 13.24
C ASN A 60 32.85 0.20 12.17
N ASP A 61 32.99 1.23 11.32
CA ASP A 61 33.97 1.28 10.25
C ASP A 61 34.91 2.46 10.44
N SER A 62 36.15 2.19 10.83
CA SER A 62 37.14 3.23 11.08
C SER A 62 37.57 3.98 9.82
N SER A 63 37.22 3.52 8.61
CA SER A 63 37.49 4.22 7.34
C SER A 63 36.46 5.32 7.02
N ILE A 64 35.46 5.51 7.89
CA ILE A 64 34.38 6.49 7.71
C ILE A 64 34.56 7.66 8.69
N PRO A 65 35.12 8.80 8.25
CA PRO A 65 35.38 9.94 9.14
C PRO A 65 34.16 10.85 9.36
N LEU A 66 33.15 10.76 8.48
CA LEU A 66 31.95 11.61 8.48
C LEU A 66 30.81 10.89 7.77
N VAL A 67 29.58 11.09 8.22
CA VAL A 67 28.37 10.76 7.46
C VAL A 67 27.69 12.04 7.00
N ILE A 68 27.25 12.10 5.74
CA ILE A 68 26.44 13.22 5.22
C ILE A 68 25.01 12.73 4.96
N ILE A 69 24.01 13.41 5.52
CA ILE A 69 22.60 13.17 5.28
C ILE A 69 22.04 14.33 4.45
N MET A 70 21.61 14.04 3.23
CA MET A 70 20.92 14.97 2.35
C MET A 70 19.41 14.91 2.62
N LEU A 71 18.80 16.07 2.87
CA LEU A 71 17.44 16.21 3.37
C LEU A 71 16.56 16.98 2.39
N ASP A 72 15.49 16.33 1.93
CA ASP A 72 14.30 16.98 1.39
C ASP A 72 13.05 16.32 1.98
N THR A 73 12.46 16.94 2.99
CA THR A 73 11.34 16.35 3.74
C THR A 73 10.28 17.37 4.14
N PRO A 74 8.98 17.04 3.98
CA PRO A 74 7.89 17.82 4.56
C PRO A 74 7.70 17.55 6.07
N GLY A 75 8.39 16.56 6.65
CA GLY A 75 8.13 16.08 8.00
C GLY A 75 7.88 14.58 8.04
N GLY A 76 7.29 14.09 9.14
CA GLY A 76 6.97 12.68 9.29
C GLY A 76 6.59 12.29 10.70
N LEU A 77 6.68 11.00 11.00
CA LEU A 77 6.28 10.44 12.28
C LEU A 77 7.24 10.85 13.40
N SER A 78 6.69 11.30 14.53
CA SER A 78 7.49 11.69 15.71
C SER A 78 8.28 10.52 16.30
N SER A 79 7.78 9.28 16.19
CA SER A 79 8.48 8.07 16.62
C SER A 79 9.75 7.83 15.80
N SER A 80 9.65 7.82 14.47
CA SER A 80 10.79 7.68 13.56
C SER A 80 11.78 8.82 13.72
N LEU A 81 11.30 10.06 13.88
CA LEU A 81 12.17 11.21 14.19
C LEU A 81 12.99 10.98 15.46
N ARG A 82 12.33 10.59 16.56
CA ARG A 82 12.99 10.40 17.86
C ARG A 82 14.03 9.29 17.80
N GLU A 83 13.73 8.19 17.10
CA GLU A 83 14.66 7.08 16.89
C GLU A 83 15.89 7.52 16.07
N ILE A 84 15.70 8.21 14.95
CA ILE A 84 16.79 8.75 14.13
C ILE A 84 17.66 9.71 14.95
N ASN A 85 17.05 10.65 15.66
CA ASN A 85 17.79 11.61 16.46
C ASN A 85 18.57 10.93 17.59
N GLN A 86 18.02 9.91 18.25
CA GLN A 86 18.78 9.13 19.23
C GLN A 86 20.03 8.49 18.61
N GLN A 87 19.93 7.94 17.39
CA GLN A 87 21.10 7.41 16.69
C GLN A 87 22.11 8.50 16.32
N ILE A 88 21.64 9.66 15.86
CA ILE A 88 22.53 10.79 15.53
C ILE A 88 23.30 11.27 16.76
N LEU A 89 22.62 11.38 17.91
CA LEU A 89 23.21 11.84 19.16
C LEU A 89 24.18 10.82 19.77
N ASN A 90 23.95 9.52 19.56
CA ASN A 90 24.81 8.44 20.06
C ASN A 90 25.94 8.04 19.10
N SER A 91 26.04 8.67 17.92
CA SER A 91 27.02 8.31 16.91
C SER A 91 28.44 8.70 17.33
N SER A 92 29.40 7.79 17.14
CA SER A 92 30.83 8.03 17.36
C SER A 92 31.47 8.77 16.19
N VAL A 93 30.86 8.71 15.01
CA VAL A 93 31.26 9.43 13.80
C VAL A 93 30.43 10.71 13.68
N PRO A 94 31.04 11.88 13.35
CA PRO A 94 30.27 13.09 13.14
C PRO A 94 29.30 12.93 11.95
N ILE A 95 28.16 13.62 12.05
CA ILE A 95 27.06 13.56 11.07
C ILE A 95 26.74 14.97 10.63
N ALA A 96 26.86 15.24 9.33
CA ALA A 96 26.48 16.48 8.70
C ALA A 96 25.13 16.33 7.99
N CYS A 97 24.24 17.28 8.16
CA CYS A 97 22.94 17.31 7.52
C CYS A 97 22.89 18.48 6.54
N LEU A 98 22.47 18.21 5.31
CA LEU A 98 22.42 19.17 4.21
C LEU A 98 21.01 19.21 3.62
N VAL A 99 20.31 20.34 3.74
CA VAL A 99 19.04 20.54 3.04
C VAL A 99 19.34 20.75 1.55
N HIS A 100 18.93 19.81 0.70
CA HIS A 100 19.30 19.75 -0.71
C HIS A 100 18.34 18.85 -1.49
N PRO A 101 18.05 19.11 -2.79
CA PRO A 101 18.62 20.13 -3.69
C PRO A 101 18.12 21.56 -3.44
N GLN A 102 18.52 22.50 -4.29
CA GLN A 102 17.86 23.81 -4.35
C GLN A 102 16.35 23.61 -4.53
N GLY A 103 15.53 24.34 -3.77
CA GLY A 103 14.08 24.14 -3.69
C GLY A 103 13.63 23.09 -2.67
N ALA A 104 14.55 22.31 -2.09
CA ALA A 104 14.23 21.37 -1.02
C ALA A 104 13.91 22.09 0.29
N ARG A 105 13.37 21.31 1.23
CA ARG A 105 13.02 21.80 2.57
C ARG A 105 13.36 20.81 3.67
N ALA A 106 13.64 21.32 4.86
CA ALA A 106 13.70 20.56 6.10
C ALA A 106 12.57 20.98 7.04
N ALA A 107 11.33 20.69 6.62
CA ALA A 107 10.14 21.06 7.38
C ALA A 107 9.83 20.03 8.48
N SER A 108 9.17 20.49 9.55
CA SER A 108 8.70 19.62 10.64
C SER A 108 9.81 18.73 11.21
N ALA A 109 9.69 17.41 11.12
CA ALA A 109 10.72 16.47 11.57
C ALA A 109 12.11 16.74 10.97
N GLY A 110 12.20 17.25 9.74
CA GLY A 110 13.47 17.65 9.14
C GLY A 110 14.22 18.75 9.92
N THR A 111 13.48 19.68 10.55
CA THR A 111 14.09 20.72 11.39
C THR A 111 14.75 20.11 12.62
N TYR A 112 14.07 19.18 13.29
CA TYR A 112 14.63 18.47 14.45
C TYR A 112 15.86 17.65 14.09
N MET A 113 15.86 17.00 12.92
CA MET A 113 17.04 16.28 12.44
C MET A 113 18.21 17.24 12.24
N LEU A 114 17.99 18.35 11.52
CA LEU A 114 19.01 19.37 11.28
C LEU A 114 19.63 19.89 12.59
N TYR A 115 18.79 20.12 13.61
CA TYR A 115 19.21 20.51 14.96
C TYR A 115 19.97 19.42 15.72
N ALA A 116 19.71 18.13 15.46
CA ALA A 116 20.42 17.03 16.11
C ALA A 116 21.82 16.79 15.51
N CYS A 117 21.99 17.05 14.20
CA CYS A 117 23.23 16.79 13.48
C CYS A 117 24.41 17.65 13.99
N HIS A 118 25.61 17.11 13.88
CA HIS A 118 26.86 17.76 14.29
C HIS A 118 27.11 19.01 13.44
N TYR A 119 26.93 18.88 12.12
CA TYR A 119 26.95 20.00 11.20
C TYR A 119 25.57 20.13 10.54
N ALA A 120 25.07 21.35 10.47
CA ALA A 120 23.83 21.71 9.80
C ALA A 120 24.16 22.62 8.62
N ALA A 121 23.68 22.28 7.44
CA ALA A 121 23.90 23.06 6.24
C ALA A 121 22.68 23.10 5.34
N MET A 122 22.62 24.12 4.51
CA MET A 122 21.54 24.32 3.54
C MET A 122 22.11 24.69 2.18
N ALA A 123 21.54 24.13 1.12
CA ALA A 123 21.77 24.64 -0.23
C ALA A 123 21.06 25.98 -0.41
N PRO A 124 21.53 26.86 -1.32
CA PRO A 124 20.79 28.07 -1.67
C PRO A 124 19.36 27.77 -2.09
N ALA A 125 18.44 28.70 -1.84
CA ALA A 125 17.01 28.55 -2.15
C ALA A 125 16.35 27.32 -1.51
N THR A 126 16.76 26.96 -0.29
CA THR A 126 16.08 25.96 0.55
C THR A 126 15.46 26.61 1.79
N THR A 127 14.54 25.90 2.44
CA THR A 127 13.86 26.39 3.65
C THR A 127 13.84 25.37 4.78
N LEU A 128 13.71 25.85 6.02
CA LEU A 128 13.50 25.02 7.20
C LEU A 128 12.47 25.62 8.15
N GLY A 129 12.01 24.86 9.15
CA GLY A 129 11.05 25.29 10.16
C GLY A 129 9.70 24.59 10.04
N ALA A 130 8.61 25.30 10.37
CA ALA A 130 7.27 24.72 10.46
C ALA A 130 7.26 23.42 11.30
N ALA A 131 7.83 23.51 12.50
CA ALA A 131 8.13 22.39 13.39
C ALA A 131 7.02 22.07 14.40
N THR A 132 5.85 22.70 14.26
CA THR A 132 4.70 22.47 15.14
C THR A 132 4.18 21.03 14.98
N PRO A 133 4.05 20.25 16.08
CA PRO A 133 3.50 18.92 16.02
C PRO A 133 2.00 18.97 15.66
N VAL A 134 1.58 18.07 14.77
CA VAL A 134 0.18 17.90 14.38
C VAL A 134 -0.23 16.45 14.61
N SER A 135 -1.47 16.26 15.06
CA SER A 135 -2.04 14.92 15.19
C SER A 135 -2.41 14.37 13.82
N LEU A 136 -2.09 13.09 13.56
CA LEU A 136 -2.52 12.41 12.35
C LEU A 136 -4.02 12.12 12.37
N ALA A 137 -4.60 11.87 13.54
CA ALA A 137 -6.04 11.75 13.71
C ALA A 137 -6.68 13.15 13.78
N PRO A 138 -7.87 13.35 13.17
CA PRO A 138 -8.59 14.61 13.32
C PRO A 138 -8.88 14.86 14.80
N ALA A 139 -8.79 16.14 15.19
CA ALA A 139 -9.22 16.55 16.52
C ALA A 139 -10.71 16.17 16.68
N PRO A 140 -11.12 15.55 17.81
CA PRO A 140 -12.51 15.23 18.02
C PRO A 140 -13.34 16.50 17.84
N SER A 141 -14.23 16.47 16.84
CA SER A 141 -15.14 17.57 16.57
C SER A 141 -16.15 17.64 17.71
N ASN A 142 -15.81 18.36 18.78
CA ASN A 142 -16.82 18.91 19.67
C ASN A 142 -17.67 19.85 18.82
N LYS A 143 -18.81 19.32 18.34
CA LYS A 143 -19.83 20.05 17.59
C LYS A 143 -20.58 21.10 18.42
N ASP A 144 -20.20 21.28 19.69
CA ASP A 144 -20.69 22.36 20.56
C ASP A 144 -19.56 23.23 21.10
N SER A 145 -18.83 23.92 20.21
CA SER A 145 -18.04 25.08 20.65
C SER A 145 -17.93 26.11 19.53
N ASP A 146 -18.46 27.28 19.86
CA ASP A 146 -18.47 28.53 19.10
C ASP A 146 -17.17 28.79 18.33
N LYS A 147 -17.30 29.35 17.14
CA LYS A 147 -16.24 29.64 16.17
C LYS A 147 -15.30 30.80 16.56
N THR A 148 -15.08 31.05 17.85
CA THR A 148 -14.20 32.12 18.32
C THR A 148 -13.38 31.65 19.52
N ASN A 149 -12.08 31.44 19.30
CA ASN A 149 -11.04 31.08 20.28
C ASN A 149 -11.11 29.67 20.88
N LYS A 150 -10.84 28.64 20.07
CA LYS A 150 -10.41 27.34 20.60
C LYS A 150 -9.00 27.46 21.16
N SER A 151 -8.90 27.69 22.48
CA SER A 151 -7.65 27.46 23.21
C SER A 151 -7.22 26.01 23.03
N PRO A 152 -5.91 25.72 22.87
CA PRO A 152 -5.45 24.36 22.67
C PRO A 152 -5.85 23.46 23.85
N SER A 153 -6.24 22.23 23.54
CA SER A 153 -6.59 21.22 24.55
C SER A 153 -5.42 20.96 25.49
N ALA A 154 -5.69 20.43 26.69
CA ALA A 154 -4.64 20.09 27.64
C ALA A 154 -3.62 19.10 27.04
N MET A 155 -4.05 18.19 26.16
CA MET A 155 -3.17 17.26 25.45
C MET A 155 -2.33 17.98 24.40
N GLU A 156 -2.93 18.84 23.58
CA GLU A 156 -2.21 19.65 22.58
C GLU A 156 -1.13 20.52 23.24
N LYS A 157 -1.44 21.14 24.38
CA LYS A 157 -0.45 21.89 25.17
C LYS A 157 0.70 21.00 25.65
N LYS A 158 0.42 19.77 26.11
CA LYS A 158 1.46 18.83 26.54
C LYS A 158 2.38 18.43 25.39
N VAL A 159 1.80 18.07 24.24
CA VAL A 159 2.56 17.69 23.03
C VAL A 159 3.39 18.88 22.53
N LEU A 160 2.80 20.08 22.50
CA LEU A 160 3.51 21.30 22.10
C LEU A 160 4.68 21.62 23.04
N ASN A 161 4.46 21.57 24.36
CA ASN A 161 5.50 21.86 25.34
C ASN A 161 6.63 20.83 25.31
N ASP A 162 6.32 19.54 25.13
CA ASP A 162 7.32 18.49 24.91
C ASP A 162 8.14 18.76 23.64
N ALA A 163 7.48 19.12 22.54
CA ALA A 163 8.13 19.45 21.27
C ALA A 163 9.04 20.68 21.37
N ILE A 164 8.63 21.71 22.10
CA ILE A 164 9.42 22.92 22.39
C ILE A 164 10.65 22.56 23.24
N ALA A 165 10.44 21.84 24.34
CA ALA A 165 11.54 21.42 25.22
C ALA A 165 12.56 20.56 24.44
N TYR A 166 12.06 19.66 23.59
CA TYR A 166 12.90 18.79 22.79
C TYR A 166 13.78 19.57 21.81
N ILE A 167 13.21 20.46 20.99
CA ILE A 167 14.01 21.19 19.99
C ILE A 167 15.02 22.14 20.66
N ARG A 168 14.65 22.77 21.78
CA ARG A 168 15.55 23.61 22.57
C ARG A 168 16.72 22.84 23.14
N SER A 169 16.48 21.62 23.62
CA SER A 169 17.57 20.76 24.12
C SER A 169 18.58 20.42 23.02
N LEU A 170 18.12 20.20 21.79
CA LEU A 170 19.00 19.96 20.63
C LEU A 170 19.77 21.24 20.25
N ALA A 171 19.09 22.39 20.29
CA ALA A 171 19.70 23.70 20.05
C ALA A 171 20.83 24.00 21.05
N GLN A 172 20.57 23.79 22.34
CA GLN A 172 21.55 23.94 23.43
C GLN A 172 22.76 23.03 23.22
N LEU A 173 22.51 21.74 22.95
CA LEU A 173 23.57 20.76 22.75
C LEU A 173 24.50 21.12 21.59
N ARG A 174 23.97 21.76 20.55
CA ARG A 174 24.71 22.11 19.33
C ARG A 174 25.09 23.59 19.24
N ASN A 175 24.86 24.36 20.31
CA ASN A 175 25.10 25.80 20.36
C ASN A 175 24.45 26.57 19.18
N ARG A 176 23.20 26.22 18.88
CA ARG A 176 22.36 26.85 17.85
C ARG A 176 21.30 27.73 18.50
N ASN A 177 20.70 28.62 17.73
CA ASN A 177 19.70 29.56 18.23
C ASN A 177 18.46 28.84 18.82
N GLU A 178 18.39 28.86 20.15
CA GLU A 178 17.32 28.25 20.95
C GLU A 178 15.99 29.00 20.83
N GLN A 179 16.06 30.33 20.75
CA GLN A 179 14.88 31.18 20.68
C GLN A 179 14.15 30.93 19.37
N TRP A 180 14.90 30.89 18.26
CA TRP A 180 14.33 30.55 16.96
C TRP A 180 13.82 29.11 16.93
N ALA A 181 14.55 28.16 17.51
CA ALA A 181 14.09 26.77 17.62
C ALA A 181 12.70 26.67 18.29
N GLU A 182 12.47 27.42 19.37
CA GLU A 182 11.16 27.50 20.02
C GLU A 182 10.10 28.14 19.12
N LEU A 183 10.43 29.19 18.36
CA LEU A 183 9.51 29.84 17.43
C LEU A 183 9.12 28.92 16.26
N ALA A 184 10.04 28.10 15.77
CA ALA A 184 9.76 27.11 14.73
C ALA A 184 8.66 26.13 15.15
N VAL A 185 8.56 25.82 16.44
CA VAL A 185 7.55 24.90 17.01
C VAL A 185 6.30 25.65 17.47
N SER A 186 6.44 26.74 18.21
CA SER A 186 5.32 27.46 18.84
C SER A 186 4.52 28.32 17.86
N LYS A 187 5.16 28.82 16.79
CA LYS A 187 4.55 29.72 15.80
C LYS A 187 4.67 29.22 14.37
N ALA A 188 5.13 27.99 14.18
CA ALA A 188 5.42 27.41 12.86
C ALA A 188 6.37 28.30 12.02
N ALA A 189 7.30 29.01 12.66
CA ALA A 189 8.22 29.92 11.96
C ALA A 189 9.10 29.15 10.96
N THR A 190 9.48 29.83 9.88
CA THR A 190 10.32 29.29 8.80
C THR A 190 11.43 30.26 8.45
N LEU A 191 12.58 29.74 8.01
CA LEU A 191 13.69 30.54 7.49
C LEU A 191 14.15 30.02 6.13
N THR A 192 14.68 30.94 5.32
CA THR A 192 15.53 30.66 4.17
C THR A 192 16.95 30.26 4.61
N ALA A 193 17.76 29.72 3.69
CA ALA A 193 19.14 29.34 3.97
C ALA A 193 20.00 30.51 4.48
N GLU A 194 19.82 31.71 3.91
CA GLU A 194 20.55 32.91 4.26
C GLU A 194 20.18 33.42 5.65
N GLU A 195 18.88 33.47 5.97
CA GLU A 195 18.41 33.86 7.30
C GLU A 195 18.82 32.84 8.36
N ALA A 196 18.75 31.54 8.05
CA ALA A 196 19.15 30.47 8.96
C ALA A 196 20.64 30.54 9.32
N LEU A 197 21.50 30.92 8.38
CA LEU A 197 22.91 31.15 8.65
C LEU A 197 23.10 32.39 9.54
N ALA A 198 22.43 33.50 9.20
CA ALA A 198 22.52 34.76 9.94
C ALA A 198 22.01 34.63 11.39
N GLU A 199 20.98 33.83 11.61
CA GLU A 199 20.40 33.57 12.93
C GLU A 199 21.09 32.44 13.70
N ASN A 200 22.20 31.87 13.22
CA ASN A 200 22.90 30.74 13.85
C ASN A 200 21.99 29.51 14.07
N VAL A 201 21.14 29.22 13.09
CA VAL A 201 20.33 28.00 13.02
C VAL A 201 21.08 26.89 12.30
N ILE A 202 21.92 27.26 11.32
CA ILE A 202 22.80 26.34 10.59
C ILE A 202 24.25 26.81 10.67
N ASN A 203 25.17 25.91 10.35
CA ASN A 203 26.60 26.19 10.29
C ASN A 203 27.02 26.75 8.92
N PHE A 204 26.49 26.21 7.82
CA PHE A 204 27.00 26.48 6.48
C PHE A 204 25.91 26.62 5.42
N ILE A 205 26.19 27.42 4.40
CA ILE A 205 25.50 27.33 3.11
C ILE A 205 26.42 26.57 2.15
N ALA A 206 25.90 25.49 1.57
CA ALA A 206 26.68 24.63 0.66
C ALA A 206 25.81 24.10 -0.48
N PRO A 207 26.17 24.31 -1.76
CA PRO A 207 25.34 23.90 -2.89
C PRO A 207 25.34 22.38 -3.13
N THR A 208 26.35 21.64 -2.62
CA THR A 208 26.50 20.19 -2.82
C THR A 208 27.14 19.53 -1.60
N ALA A 209 27.03 18.20 -1.50
CA ALA A 209 27.71 17.42 -0.46
C ALA A 209 29.23 17.57 -0.52
N GLN A 210 29.81 17.68 -1.72
CA GLN A 210 31.23 17.91 -1.94
C GLN A 210 31.66 19.29 -1.40
N ALA A 211 30.88 20.33 -1.69
CA ALA A 211 31.16 21.67 -1.18
C ALA A 211 31.04 21.72 0.35
N LEU A 212 30.03 21.06 0.93
CA LEU A 212 29.88 20.95 2.37
C LEU A 212 31.07 20.24 3.01
N PHE A 213 31.48 19.11 2.46
CA PHE A 213 32.63 18.35 2.95
C PHE A 213 33.91 19.19 2.94
N ALA A 214 34.19 19.87 1.83
CA ALA A 214 35.34 20.76 1.72
C ALA A 214 35.29 21.93 2.73
N THR A 215 34.11 22.48 3.02
CA THR A 215 33.93 23.54 4.02
C THR A 215 34.17 23.03 5.43
N ILE A 216 33.66 21.84 5.78
CA ILE A 216 33.87 21.22 7.09
C ILE A 216 35.37 21.01 7.35
N LEU A 217 36.11 20.46 6.38
CA LEU A 217 37.55 20.22 6.52
C LEU A 217 38.36 21.50 6.71
N LYS A 218 37.93 22.64 6.13
CA LYS A 218 38.65 23.91 6.28
C LYS A 218 38.47 24.56 7.65
N GLN A 219 37.39 24.23 8.35
CA GLN A 219 37.02 24.89 9.59
C GLN A 219 37.52 24.14 10.83
N ASP A 220 38.68 23.47 10.71
CA ASP A 220 39.33 22.53 11.64
C ASP A 220 39.60 23.11 13.05
N ASN A 221 38.52 23.45 13.74
CA ASN A 221 38.39 23.82 15.15
C ASN A 221 37.40 22.88 15.85
N SER A 222 37.15 21.72 15.25
CA SER A 222 36.10 20.79 15.65
C SER A 222 36.61 19.87 16.75
N ALA A 223 35.73 19.42 17.65
CA ALA A 223 36.01 18.31 18.58
C ALA A 223 36.32 16.97 17.86
N TYR A 224 36.22 16.94 16.53
CA TYR A 224 36.37 15.77 15.67
C TYR A 224 37.68 15.91 14.89
N HIS A 225 38.54 14.89 14.96
CA HIS A 225 39.87 14.93 14.33
C HIS A 225 39.76 14.56 12.85
N PHE A 226 39.90 15.54 11.95
CA PHE A 226 39.95 15.33 10.49
C PHE A 226 41.38 15.42 9.92
N SER A 227 42.41 15.36 10.77
CA SER A 227 43.79 15.75 10.40
C SER A 227 44.41 14.96 9.24
N GLU A 228 43.95 13.73 8.99
CA GLU A 228 44.41 12.88 7.87
C GLU A 228 43.41 12.80 6.71
N VAL A 229 42.28 13.51 6.81
CA VAL A 229 41.16 13.48 5.87
C VAL A 229 41.25 14.71 4.96
N THR A 230 41.42 14.49 3.67
CA THR A 230 41.45 15.54 2.64
C THR A 230 40.42 15.26 1.56
N THR A 231 40.13 16.26 0.73
CA THR A 231 39.23 16.09 -0.42
C THR A 231 39.78 15.10 -1.45
N ASP A 232 41.09 14.93 -1.51
CA ASP A 232 41.77 14.14 -2.56
C ASP A 232 41.91 12.67 -2.17
N ASN A 233 42.02 12.37 -0.86
CA ASN A 233 42.10 10.99 -0.35
C ASN A 233 40.77 10.44 0.16
N THR A 234 39.66 11.16 -0.04
CA THR A 234 38.33 10.78 0.44
C THR A 234 37.32 10.68 -0.70
N GLN A 235 36.60 9.55 -0.75
CA GLN A 235 35.50 9.38 -1.70
C GLN A 235 34.14 9.62 -1.03
N LEU A 236 33.35 10.53 -1.57
CA LEU A 236 31.94 10.65 -1.21
C LEU A 236 31.15 9.56 -1.96
N LYS A 237 30.55 8.64 -1.22
CA LYS A 237 29.81 7.50 -1.77
C LYS A 237 28.33 7.64 -1.46
N THR A 238 27.52 7.85 -2.48
CA THR A 238 26.06 7.83 -2.32
C THR A 238 25.59 6.43 -1.98
N ILE A 239 24.90 6.29 -0.85
CA ILE A 239 24.29 5.02 -0.42
C ILE A 239 22.80 5.10 -0.72
N SER A 240 22.30 4.19 -1.55
CA SER A 240 20.86 4.09 -1.79
C SER A 240 20.21 3.13 -0.80
N PRO A 241 18.91 3.30 -0.47
CA PRO A 241 18.17 2.32 0.32
C PRO A 241 18.27 0.91 -0.30
N ASN A 242 18.35 -0.11 0.55
CA ASN A 242 18.36 -1.50 0.08
C ASN A 242 16.93 -2.02 -0.18
N TRP A 243 16.82 -3.22 -0.76
CA TRP A 243 15.52 -3.84 -1.07
C TRP A 243 14.60 -3.98 0.16
N ARG A 244 15.16 -4.16 1.36
CA ARG A 244 14.39 -4.27 2.60
C ARG A 244 13.76 -2.94 2.96
N ASN A 245 14.50 -1.84 2.81
CA ASN A 245 14.01 -0.49 3.05
C ASN A 245 12.92 -0.14 2.03
N GLU A 246 13.13 -0.48 0.75
CA GLU A 246 12.13 -0.31 -0.30
C GLU A 246 10.87 -1.13 0.00
N PHE A 247 11.02 -2.37 0.48
CA PHE A 247 9.90 -3.22 0.89
C PHE A 247 9.12 -2.59 2.05
N ILE A 248 9.79 -2.13 3.11
CA ILE A 248 9.15 -1.46 4.25
C ILE A 248 8.44 -0.18 3.78
N ALA A 249 9.07 0.61 2.92
CA ALA A 249 8.45 1.82 2.37
C ALA A 249 7.21 1.50 1.54
N THR A 250 7.26 0.43 0.74
CA THR A 250 6.16 -0.04 -0.09
C THR A 250 4.98 -0.50 0.75
N ILE A 251 5.19 -1.34 1.76
CA ILE A 251 4.09 -1.83 2.61
C ILE A 251 3.50 -0.74 3.51
N THR A 252 4.29 0.27 3.87
CA THR A 252 3.83 1.40 4.71
C THR A 252 3.03 2.43 3.90
N ASN A 253 2.97 2.31 2.56
CA ASN A 253 2.10 3.15 1.73
C ASN A 253 0.62 2.76 1.96
N PRO A 254 -0.26 3.71 2.37
CA PRO A 254 -1.67 3.42 2.65
C PRO A 254 -2.43 2.75 1.49
N ASN A 255 -2.12 3.14 0.25
CA ASN A 255 -2.75 2.55 -0.94
C ASN A 255 -2.34 1.09 -1.13
N ILE A 256 -1.08 0.77 -0.88
CA ILE A 256 -0.55 -0.59 -1.03
C ILE A 256 -1.06 -1.46 0.12
N ALA A 257 -1.06 -0.96 1.36
CA ALA A 257 -1.69 -1.63 2.50
C ALA A 257 -3.15 -1.95 2.22
N TYR A 258 -3.90 -1.00 1.64
CA TYR A 258 -5.30 -1.21 1.24
C TYR A 258 -5.45 -2.27 0.14
N ILE A 259 -4.63 -2.25 -0.91
CA ILE A 259 -4.63 -3.28 -1.96
C ILE A 259 -4.32 -4.67 -1.37
N LEU A 260 -3.30 -4.77 -0.51
CA LEU A 260 -2.93 -6.01 0.15
C LEU A 260 -4.05 -6.53 1.05
N MET A 261 -4.78 -5.65 1.73
CA MET A 261 -5.97 -6.02 2.50
C MET A 261 -7.06 -6.60 1.59
N LEU A 262 -7.37 -5.95 0.46
CA LEU A 262 -8.38 -6.44 -0.47
C LEU A 262 -7.99 -7.78 -1.09
N ILE A 263 -6.74 -7.93 -1.54
CA ILE A 263 -6.19 -9.21 -2.00
C ILE A 263 -6.29 -10.26 -0.88
N GLY A 264 -5.98 -9.86 0.35
CA GLY A 264 -6.07 -10.69 1.53
C GLY A 264 -7.46 -11.26 1.75
N ILE A 265 -8.46 -10.37 1.79
CA ILE A 265 -9.86 -10.72 2.02
C ILE A 265 -10.41 -11.54 0.84
N TYR A 266 -10.22 -11.10 -0.41
CA TYR A 266 -10.73 -11.82 -1.58
C TYR A 266 -10.02 -13.17 -1.79
N GLY A 267 -8.72 -13.28 -1.48
CA GLY A 267 -7.99 -14.54 -1.54
C GLY A 267 -8.55 -15.58 -0.58
N LEU A 268 -8.87 -15.16 0.65
CA LEU A 268 -9.57 -16.02 1.63
C LEU A 268 -10.96 -16.43 1.13
N VAL A 269 -11.74 -15.47 0.60
CA VAL A 269 -13.06 -15.76 0.04
C VAL A 269 -12.96 -16.80 -1.08
N LEU A 270 -12.03 -16.64 -2.03
CA LEU A 270 -11.86 -17.57 -3.15
C LEU A 270 -11.50 -18.99 -2.71
N GLU A 271 -10.65 -19.15 -1.68
CA GLU A 271 -10.33 -20.48 -1.12
C GLU A 271 -11.57 -21.17 -0.53
N PHE A 272 -12.48 -20.41 0.09
CA PHE A 272 -13.75 -20.95 0.57
C PHE A 272 -14.71 -21.36 -0.56
N TYR A 273 -14.72 -20.65 -1.69
CA TYR A 273 -15.57 -20.97 -2.85
C TYR A 273 -15.04 -22.14 -3.69
N SER A 274 -13.73 -22.29 -3.79
CA SER A 274 -13.09 -23.33 -4.60
C SER A 274 -12.01 -24.03 -3.78
N PRO A 275 -12.42 -24.89 -2.82
CA PRO A 275 -11.47 -25.60 -1.97
C PRO A 275 -10.57 -26.50 -2.82
N GLY A 276 -9.25 -26.42 -2.63
CA GLY A 276 -8.36 -27.49 -3.13
C GLY A 276 -7.00 -27.08 -3.70
N ILE A 277 -6.72 -25.79 -3.91
CA ILE A 277 -5.40 -25.34 -4.38
C ILE A 277 -4.57 -24.71 -3.25
N GLY A 278 -5.20 -24.12 -2.22
CA GLY A 278 -4.52 -23.49 -1.09
C GLY A 278 -3.76 -22.20 -1.42
N VAL A 279 -3.42 -21.96 -2.69
CA VAL A 279 -2.66 -20.78 -3.13
C VAL A 279 -3.42 -19.49 -2.85
N ALA A 280 -4.72 -19.43 -3.15
CA ALA A 280 -5.53 -18.25 -2.89
C ALA A 280 -5.64 -17.97 -1.38
N GLY A 281 -5.84 -19.02 -0.57
CA GLY A 281 -5.88 -18.91 0.89
C GLY A 281 -4.56 -18.45 1.48
N ILE A 282 -3.42 -19.06 1.09
CA ILE A 282 -2.09 -18.71 1.60
C ILE A 282 -1.71 -17.27 1.21
N THR A 283 -1.90 -16.91 -0.06
CA THR A 283 -1.68 -15.52 -0.51
C THR A 283 -2.59 -14.57 0.25
N GLY A 284 -3.86 -14.95 0.46
CA GLY A 284 -4.84 -14.20 1.24
C GLY A 284 -4.36 -13.90 2.65
N VAL A 285 -3.96 -14.94 3.40
CA VAL A 285 -3.46 -14.79 4.77
C VAL A 285 -2.21 -13.91 4.83
N ILE A 286 -1.22 -14.17 3.97
CA ILE A 286 0.05 -13.41 3.96
C ILE A 286 -0.21 -11.93 3.65
N SER A 287 -0.99 -11.64 2.60
CA SER A 287 -1.31 -10.26 2.22
C SER A 287 -2.12 -9.55 3.32
N LEU A 288 -3.03 -10.24 3.98
CA LEU A 288 -3.82 -9.68 5.09
C LEU A 288 -2.94 -9.37 6.31
N LEU A 289 -2.03 -10.27 6.70
CA LEU A 289 -1.11 -10.04 7.82
C LEU A 289 -0.18 -8.85 7.57
N ILE A 290 0.35 -8.72 6.35
CA ILE A 290 1.19 -7.57 5.97
C ILE A 290 0.36 -6.27 6.01
N ALA A 291 -0.87 -6.28 5.50
CA ALA A 291 -1.76 -5.12 5.56
C ALA A 291 -2.08 -4.70 7.00
N LEU A 292 -2.37 -5.66 7.89
CA LEU A 292 -2.61 -5.39 9.31
C LEU A 292 -1.40 -4.76 10.00
N TYR A 293 -0.18 -5.24 9.69
CA TYR A 293 1.06 -4.63 10.19
C TYR A 293 1.20 -3.18 9.71
N ALA A 294 0.93 -2.92 8.43
CA ALA A 294 0.98 -1.56 7.88
C ALA A 294 -0.05 -0.64 8.54
N PHE A 295 -1.28 -1.12 8.78
CA PHE A 295 -2.33 -0.34 9.43
C PHE A 295 -2.04 -0.05 10.91
N GLN A 296 -1.22 -0.85 11.59
CA GLN A 296 -0.76 -0.54 12.95
C GLN A 296 0.04 0.76 13.01
N LEU A 297 0.67 1.16 11.90
CA LEU A 297 1.47 2.38 11.78
C LEU A 297 0.62 3.60 11.37
N LEU A 298 -0.66 3.41 11.04
CA LEU A 298 -1.58 4.43 10.53
C LEU A 298 -2.73 4.67 11.53
N PRO A 299 -3.36 5.86 11.54
CA PRO A 299 -4.52 6.14 12.38
C PRO A 299 -5.78 5.42 11.85
N LEU A 300 -5.88 4.12 12.12
CA LEU A 300 -7.00 3.30 11.65
C LEU A 300 -8.29 3.61 12.42
N ASN A 301 -9.38 3.85 11.68
CA ASN A 301 -10.71 3.97 12.24
C ASN A 301 -11.41 2.61 12.26
N TYR A 302 -11.68 2.09 13.45
CA TYR A 302 -12.34 0.79 13.61
C TYR A 302 -13.76 0.76 13.02
N SER A 303 -14.49 1.88 13.02
CA SER A 303 -15.81 1.96 12.41
C SER A 303 -15.73 1.88 10.89
N GLY A 304 -14.75 2.57 10.27
CA GLY A 304 -14.48 2.46 8.84
C GLY A 304 -14.09 1.03 8.44
N PHE A 305 -13.19 0.41 9.21
CA PHE A 305 -12.79 -0.98 9.01
C PHE A 305 -13.95 -1.97 9.12
N ALA A 306 -14.78 -1.85 10.18
CA ALA A 306 -15.95 -2.71 10.36
C ALA A 306 -16.96 -2.53 9.22
N LEU A 307 -17.22 -1.29 8.80
CA LEU A 307 -18.13 -0.99 7.69
C LEU A 307 -17.62 -1.56 6.35
N LEU A 308 -16.30 -1.51 6.13
CA LEU A 308 -15.66 -2.12 4.97
C LEU A 308 -15.82 -3.65 4.97
N LEU A 309 -15.62 -4.31 6.12
CA LEU A 309 -15.85 -5.75 6.25
C LEU A 309 -17.31 -6.13 6.00
N VAL A 310 -18.26 -5.34 6.52
CA VAL A 310 -19.69 -5.52 6.23
C VAL A 310 -19.95 -5.36 4.73
N GLY A 311 -19.40 -4.33 4.09
CA GLY A 311 -19.54 -4.10 2.65
C GLY A 311 -19.05 -5.28 1.82
N ILE A 312 -17.85 -5.79 2.11
CA ILE A 312 -17.31 -6.96 1.42
C ILE A 312 -18.18 -8.20 1.69
N SER A 313 -18.62 -8.42 2.93
CA SER A 313 -19.47 -9.56 3.29
C SER A 313 -20.80 -9.55 2.52
N LEU A 314 -21.44 -8.38 2.39
CA LEU A 314 -22.67 -8.23 1.62
C LEU A 314 -22.45 -8.50 0.12
N LEU A 315 -21.34 -8.03 -0.44
CA LEU A 315 -20.97 -8.33 -1.83
C LEU A 315 -20.75 -9.84 -2.05
N VAL A 316 -20.15 -10.52 -1.07
CA VAL A 316 -19.96 -11.97 -1.12
C VAL A 316 -21.30 -12.71 -1.01
N ILE A 317 -22.19 -12.29 -0.11
CA ILE A 317 -23.52 -12.89 0.06
C ILE A 317 -24.34 -12.77 -1.23
N GLU A 318 -24.32 -11.60 -1.90
CA GLU A 318 -25.00 -11.42 -3.19
C GLU A 318 -24.50 -12.41 -4.26
N SER A 319 -23.20 -12.76 -4.22
CA SER A 319 -22.62 -13.72 -5.16
C SER A 319 -23.06 -15.17 -4.92
N ILE A 320 -23.42 -15.54 -3.68
CA ILE A 320 -23.94 -16.89 -3.35
C ILE A 320 -25.46 -16.94 -3.55
N MET A 321 -26.15 -15.92 -3.05
CA MET A 321 -27.61 -15.83 -3.02
C MET A 321 -28.04 -14.52 -3.71
N PRO A 322 -28.15 -14.50 -5.05
CA PRO A 322 -28.51 -13.29 -5.78
C PRO A 322 -29.86 -12.74 -5.31
N SER A 323 -29.85 -11.64 -4.56
CA SER A 323 -31.01 -11.09 -3.84
C SER A 323 -31.76 -10.01 -4.62
N PHE A 324 -31.68 -10.06 -5.95
CA PHE A 324 -32.11 -8.99 -6.86
C PHE A 324 -31.33 -7.67 -6.65
N GLY A 325 -30.12 -7.74 -6.11
CA GLY A 325 -29.23 -6.58 -6.01
C GLY A 325 -29.27 -5.78 -4.72
N VAL A 326 -30.06 -6.18 -3.74
CA VAL A 326 -30.14 -5.46 -2.46
C VAL A 326 -28.81 -5.55 -1.71
N PHE A 327 -28.25 -6.76 -1.57
CA PHE A 327 -26.93 -6.92 -0.95
C PHE A 327 -25.79 -6.38 -1.82
N GLY A 328 -25.94 -6.41 -3.15
CA GLY A 328 -24.98 -5.80 -4.08
C GLY A 328 -24.84 -4.30 -3.89
N ILE A 329 -25.94 -3.55 -3.97
CA ILE A 329 -25.94 -2.08 -3.81
C ILE A 329 -25.55 -1.69 -2.38
N GLY A 330 -26.15 -2.33 -1.38
CA GLY A 330 -25.83 -2.07 0.03
C GLY A 330 -24.36 -2.37 0.35
N GLY A 331 -23.83 -3.47 -0.19
CA GLY A 331 -22.44 -3.87 -0.07
C GLY A 331 -21.48 -2.87 -0.71
N THR A 332 -21.76 -2.39 -1.93
CA THR A 332 -20.94 -1.35 -2.58
C THR A 332 -20.95 -0.04 -1.79
N VAL A 333 -22.11 0.41 -1.31
CA VAL A 333 -22.19 1.66 -0.52
C VAL A 333 -21.41 1.52 0.79
N ALA A 334 -21.60 0.42 1.52
CA ALA A 334 -20.85 0.14 2.74
C ALA A 334 -19.34 0.01 2.48
N PHE A 335 -18.94 -0.65 1.38
CA PHE A 335 -17.55 -0.75 0.97
C PHE A 335 -16.92 0.61 0.71
N VAL A 336 -17.59 1.49 -0.05
CA VAL A 336 -17.09 2.83 -0.38
C VAL A 336 -16.98 3.68 0.88
N LEU A 337 -18.04 3.76 1.69
CA LEU A 337 -18.03 4.53 2.93
C LEU A 337 -17.00 3.99 3.93
N GLY A 338 -16.91 2.68 4.08
CA GLY A 338 -15.91 2.03 4.92
C GLY A 338 -14.49 2.32 4.46
N SER A 339 -14.24 2.31 3.14
CA SER A 339 -12.93 2.63 2.56
C SER A 339 -12.55 4.10 2.77
N ILE A 340 -13.49 5.02 2.62
CA ILE A 340 -13.28 6.46 2.85
C ILE A 340 -12.96 6.71 4.33
N PHE A 341 -13.69 6.07 5.24
CA PHE A 341 -13.48 6.25 6.68
C PHE A 341 -12.37 5.38 7.26
N LEU A 342 -11.75 4.48 6.49
CA LEU A 342 -10.80 3.50 7.01
C LEU A 342 -9.59 4.13 7.70
N ILE A 343 -9.05 5.20 7.10
CA ILE A 343 -7.93 5.95 7.64
C ILE A 343 -8.40 7.35 8.01
N ASP A 344 -8.34 7.65 9.31
CA ASP A 344 -8.83 8.90 9.85
C ASP A 344 -7.67 9.90 9.92
N THR A 345 -7.41 10.61 8.82
CA THR A 345 -6.32 11.59 8.76
C THR A 345 -6.61 12.78 7.86
N GLU A 346 -6.16 13.97 8.29
CA GLU A 346 -6.23 15.19 7.48
C GLU A 346 -5.03 15.36 6.53
N GLN A 347 -4.01 14.50 6.65
CA GLN A 347 -2.79 14.58 5.84
C GLN A 347 -2.96 13.78 4.54
N PRO A 348 -2.94 14.42 3.35
CA PRO A 348 -3.19 13.75 2.08
C PRO A 348 -2.25 12.57 1.78
N GLN A 349 -1.02 12.61 2.29
CA GLN A 349 0.00 11.57 2.08
C GLN A 349 -0.31 10.26 2.81
N TYR A 350 -1.13 10.32 3.88
CA TYR A 350 -1.51 9.15 4.67
C TYR A 350 -2.92 8.65 4.32
N GLN A 351 -3.64 9.33 3.42
CA GLN A 351 -4.97 8.92 2.95
C GLN A 351 -4.90 7.87 1.83
N ILE A 352 -5.97 7.08 1.71
CA ILE A 352 -6.19 6.21 0.56
C ILE A 352 -6.68 7.08 -0.60
N SER A 353 -6.08 6.90 -1.77
CA SER A 353 -6.44 7.67 -2.96
C SER A 353 -7.88 7.37 -3.38
N LEU A 354 -8.70 8.42 -3.49
CA LEU A 354 -10.08 8.31 -3.98
C LEU A 354 -10.20 7.61 -5.35
N PRO A 355 -9.30 7.83 -6.33
CA PRO A 355 -9.31 7.07 -7.57
C PRO A 355 -9.18 5.56 -7.38
N LEU A 356 -8.42 5.09 -6.39
CA LEU A 356 -8.26 3.68 -6.08
C LEU A 356 -9.56 3.09 -5.52
N ILE A 357 -10.18 3.78 -4.56
CA ILE A 357 -11.49 3.39 -4.01
C ILE A 357 -12.53 3.33 -5.13
N ALA A 358 -12.57 4.35 -5.99
CA ALA A 358 -13.47 4.43 -7.12
C ALA A 358 -13.23 3.29 -8.14
N ALA A 359 -11.98 2.94 -8.42
CA ALA A 359 -11.64 1.83 -9.31
C ALA A 359 -12.18 0.49 -8.79
N PHE A 360 -11.95 0.18 -7.51
CA PHE A 360 -12.49 -1.04 -6.90
C PHE A 360 -14.01 -1.04 -6.84
N ALA A 361 -14.63 0.08 -6.45
CA ALA A 361 -16.08 0.22 -6.45
C ALA A 361 -16.67 0.01 -7.85
N PHE A 362 -16.05 0.59 -8.89
CA PHE A 362 -16.46 0.41 -10.28
C PHE A 362 -16.36 -1.04 -10.72
N VAL A 363 -15.26 -1.74 -10.39
CA VAL A 363 -15.09 -3.17 -10.69
C VAL A 363 -16.17 -4.00 -10.00
N SER A 364 -16.49 -3.71 -8.73
CA SER A 364 -17.57 -4.38 -7.99
C SER A 364 -18.94 -4.14 -8.64
N ILE A 365 -19.25 -2.90 -9.03
CA ILE A 365 -20.50 -2.55 -9.73
C ILE A 365 -20.58 -3.25 -11.08
N LEU A 366 -19.50 -3.25 -11.86
CA LEU A 366 -19.45 -3.88 -13.17
C LEU A 366 -19.68 -5.40 -13.06
N PHE A 367 -18.98 -6.05 -12.12
CA PHE A 367 -19.17 -7.48 -11.83
C PHE A 367 -20.62 -7.79 -11.45
N PHE A 368 -21.23 -6.95 -10.61
CA PHE A 368 -22.62 -7.07 -10.21
C PHE A 368 -23.59 -6.93 -11.40
N VAL A 369 -23.44 -5.89 -12.22
CA VAL A 369 -24.29 -5.65 -13.41
C VAL A 369 -24.18 -6.79 -14.42
N LEU A 370 -22.97 -7.30 -14.67
CA LEU A 370 -22.75 -8.44 -15.55
C LEU A 370 -23.41 -9.71 -15.00
N SER A 371 -23.29 -9.96 -13.70
CA SER A 371 -23.89 -11.14 -13.04
C SER A 371 -25.43 -11.11 -13.13
N LEU A 372 -26.05 -9.96 -12.86
CA LEU A 372 -27.49 -9.77 -13.04
C LEU A 372 -27.90 -9.92 -14.51
N GLY A 373 -27.11 -9.37 -15.44
CA GLY A 373 -27.35 -9.50 -16.88
C GLY A 373 -27.36 -10.95 -17.35
N LEU A 374 -26.40 -11.77 -16.88
CA LEU A 374 -26.33 -13.19 -17.18
C LEU A 374 -27.51 -13.97 -16.58
N LEU A 375 -27.86 -13.70 -15.31
CA LEU A 375 -29.01 -14.32 -14.65
C LEU A 375 -30.34 -13.96 -15.33
N TRP A 376 -30.51 -12.70 -15.74
CA TRP A 376 -31.69 -12.25 -16.45
C TRP A 376 -31.81 -12.93 -17.82
N ARG A 377 -30.70 -13.08 -18.55
CA ARG A 377 -30.68 -13.83 -19.82
C ARG A 377 -31.05 -15.29 -19.60
N LYS A 378 -30.47 -15.96 -18.61
CA LYS A 378 -30.84 -17.36 -18.27
C LYS A 378 -32.30 -17.53 -17.87
N ARG A 379 -32.91 -16.56 -17.21
CA ARG A 379 -34.35 -16.60 -16.89
C ARG A 379 -35.26 -16.46 -18.13
N LYS A 380 -34.73 -15.97 -19.26
CA LYS A 380 -35.45 -15.90 -20.54
C LYS A 380 -35.25 -17.14 -21.42
N ASP A 381 -34.32 -18.02 -21.06
CA ASP A 381 -34.18 -19.29 -21.76
C ASP A 381 -35.36 -20.20 -21.40
N LYS A 382 -35.96 -20.85 -22.40
CA LYS A 382 -37.07 -21.78 -22.19
C LYS A 382 -36.60 -22.93 -21.29
N VAL A 383 -37.44 -23.31 -20.32
CA VAL A 383 -37.22 -24.51 -19.50
C VAL A 383 -37.16 -25.72 -20.43
N VAL A 384 -35.99 -26.36 -20.51
CA VAL A 384 -35.69 -27.54 -21.36
C VAL A 384 -35.43 -28.78 -20.48
N SER A 385 -36.21 -28.91 -19.39
CA SER A 385 -36.14 -30.10 -18.54
C SER A 385 -37.47 -30.31 -17.80
N GLY A 386 -38.02 -31.52 -17.87
CA GLY A 386 -39.21 -31.96 -17.12
C GLY A 386 -40.44 -32.22 -17.99
N GLN A 387 -41.60 -32.38 -17.35
CA GLN A 387 -42.91 -32.62 -18.00
C GLN A 387 -43.28 -31.55 -19.03
N GLU A 388 -42.75 -30.33 -18.88
CA GLU A 388 -43.01 -29.18 -19.74
C GLU A 388 -42.29 -29.26 -21.10
N GLU A 389 -41.19 -30.02 -21.20
CA GLU A 389 -40.49 -30.26 -22.47
C GLU A 389 -41.20 -31.33 -23.32
N LEU A 390 -41.82 -32.30 -22.64
CA LEU A 390 -42.57 -33.38 -23.29
C LEU A 390 -43.84 -32.87 -23.96
N ILE A 391 -44.52 -31.86 -23.39
CA ILE A 391 -45.74 -31.30 -23.99
C ILE A 391 -45.39 -30.47 -25.24
N GLY A 392 -45.85 -30.93 -26.40
CA GLY A 392 -45.60 -30.32 -27.70
C GLY A 392 -44.46 -30.97 -28.50
N ALA A 393 -43.66 -31.85 -27.88
CA ALA A 393 -42.59 -32.57 -28.55
C ALA A 393 -43.10 -33.70 -29.46
N ILE A 394 -42.27 -34.08 -30.43
CA ILE A 394 -42.54 -35.17 -31.37
C ILE A 394 -41.91 -36.47 -30.81
N ALA A 395 -42.71 -37.50 -30.70
CA ALA A 395 -42.30 -38.85 -30.33
C ALA A 395 -42.62 -39.84 -31.45
N PHE A 396 -41.93 -40.98 -31.48
CA PHE A 396 -42.12 -42.01 -32.49
C PHE A 396 -42.73 -43.27 -31.88
N ALA A 397 -43.79 -43.81 -32.49
CA ALA A 397 -44.39 -45.06 -32.01
C ALA A 397 -43.42 -46.25 -32.14
N GLU A 398 -43.22 -47.00 -31.05
CA GLU A 398 -42.29 -48.15 -31.02
C GLU A 398 -42.77 -49.31 -31.93
N ALA A 399 -44.08 -49.49 -32.01
CA ALA A 399 -44.77 -50.49 -32.82
C ALA A 399 -46.14 -49.95 -33.26
N SER A 400 -46.88 -50.75 -34.04
CA SER A 400 -48.24 -50.40 -34.41
C SER A 400 -49.21 -50.63 -33.25
N TYR A 401 -49.92 -49.59 -32.82
CA TYR A 401 -50.84 -49.63 -31.67
C TYR A 401 -52.19 -49.04 -32.04
N SER A 402 -53.27 -49.60 -31.48
CA SER A 402 -54.63 -49.13 -31.74
C SER A 402 -55.11 -48.10 -30.71
N HIS A 403 -54.81 -48.28 -29.42
CA HIS A 403 -55.30 -47.43 -28.32
C HIS A 403 -54.21 -47.11 -27.28
N LYS A 404 -53.50 -48.12 -26.77
CA LYS A 404 -52.39 -47.93 -25.80
C LYS A 404 -51.14 -48.64 -26.29
N GLY A 405 -49.99 -48.03 -26.03
CA GLY A 405 -48.70 -48.57 -26.43
C GLY A 405 -47.55 -47.75 -25.89
N PHE A 406 -46.44 -47.73 -26.64
CA PHE A 406 -45.24 -47.04 -26.24
C PHE A 406 -44.70 -46.15 -27.37
N VAL A 407 -44.14 -45.01 -26.99
CA VAL A 407 -43.41 -44.11 -27.88
C VAL A 407 -41.98 -43.93 -27.40
N LEU A 408 -41.07 -43.68 -28.32
CA LEU A 408 -39.72 -43.24 -28.04
C LEU A 408 -39.59 -41.73 -28.23
N ILE A 409 -39.03 -41.07 -27.22
CA ILE A 409 -38.66 -39.65 -27.24
C ILE A 409 -37.29 -39.49 -26.59
N ASN A 410 -36.35 -38.81 -27.27
CA ASN A 410 -34.97 -38.60 -26.81
C ASN A 410 -34.25 -39.88 -26.31
N GLY A 411 -34.61 -41.05 -26.84
CA GLY A 411 -34.03 -42.34 -26.46
C GLY A 411 -34.71 -43.04 -25.27
N GLU A 412 -35.74 -42.44 -24.67
CA GLU A 412 -36.52 -43.03 -23.58
C GLU A 412 -37.84 -43.63 -24.06
N ARG A 413 -38.25 -44.74 -23.45
CA ARG A 413 -39.52 -45.43 -23.73
C ARG A 413 -40.60 -44.97 -22.76
N TRP A 414 -41.64 -44.35 -23.30
CA TRP A 414 -42.77 -43.82 -22.52
C TRP A 414 -44.08 -44.51 -22.89
N ALA A 415 -44.94 -44.76 -21.88
CA ALA A 415 -46.29 -45.24 -22.13
C ALA A 415 -47.12 -44.12 -22.78
N ALA A 416 -47.87 -44.45 -23.83
CA ALA A 416 -48.68 -43.49 -24.56
C ALA A 416 -50.08 -44.02 -24.88
N GLU A 417 -51.03 -43.10 -24.88
CA GLU A 417 -52.40 -43.31 -25.34
C GLU A 417 -52.63 -42.58 -26.66
N PHE A 418 -53.22 -43.29 -27.62
CA PHE A 418 -53.43 -42.86 -28.99
C PHE A 418 -54.93 -42.74 -29.27
N LYS A 419 -55.37 -41.59 -29.75
CA LYS A 419 -56.77 -41.38 -30.16
C LYS A 419 -57.13 -42.07 -31.48
N HIS A 420 -56.12 -42.38 -32.30
CA HIS A 420 -56.25 -43.09 -33.56
C HIS A 420 -55.17 -44.17 -33.65
N PRO A 421 -55.40 -45.26 -34.39
CA PRO A 421 -54.37 -46.25 -34.63
C PRO A 421 -53.12 -45.62 -35.24
N VAL A 422 -51.95 -45.97 -34.71
CA VAL A 422 -50.65 -45.52 -35.20
C VAL A 422 -49.84 -46.71 -35.72
N HIS A 423 -49.01 -46.46 -36.72
CA HIS A 423 -48.08 -47.45 -37.26
C HIS A 423 -46.70 -47.35 -36.59
N GLN A 424 -45.95 -48.43 -36.64
CA GLN A 424 -44.57 -48.46 -36.18
C GLN A 424 -43.73 -47.34 -36.82
N HIS A 425 -42.95 -46.62 -36.01
CA HIS A 425 -42.15 -45.43 -36.36
C HIS A 425 -42.95 -44.21 -36.84
N GLN A 426 -44.27 -44.19 -36.68
CA GLN A 426 -45.06 -42.99 -36.99
C GLN A 426 -44.80 -41.88 -35.97
N ALA A 427 -44.61 -40.66 -36.47
CA ALA A 427 -44.44 -39.47 -35.65
C ALA A 427 -45.79 -39.02 -35.04
N VAL A 428 -45.78 -38.76 -33.74
CA VAL A 428 -46.93 -38.26 -32.99
C VAL A 428 -46.52 -37.09 -32.11
N GLN A 429 -47.42 -36.13 -31.93
CA GLN A 429 -47.18 -34.99 -31.06
C GLN A 429 -47.78 -35.24 -29.68
N ILE A 430 -47.02 -35.01 -28.62
CA ILE A 430 -47.50 -35.14 -27.24
C ILE A 430 -48.34 -33.90 -26.92
N LYS A 431 -49.59 -34.11 -26.53
CA LYS A 431 -50.53 -33.04 -26.20
C LYS A 431 -50.61 -32.78 -24.69
N ALA A 432 -50.54 -33.84 -23.89
CA ALA A 432 -50.68 -33.77 -22.44
C ALA A 432 -50.01 -34.97 -21.78
N ILE A 433 -49.80 -34.86 -20.47
CA ILE A 433 -49.24 -35.92 -19.63
C ILE A 433 -50.25 -36.18 -18.52
N GLU A 434 -50.69 -37.42 -18.39
CA GLU A 434 -51.54 -37.89 -17.30
C GLU A 434 -50.77 -38.95 -16.50
N GLY A 435 -50.26 -38.56 -15.33
CA GLY A 435 -49.40 -39.42 -14.51
C GLY A 435 -48.11 -39.80 -15.24
N LEU A 436 -47.98 -41.08 -15.61
CA LEU A 436 -46.84 -41.64 -16.36
C LEU A 436 -47.21 -42.01 -17.81
N THR A 437 -48.35 -41.53 -18.32
CA THR A 437 -48.82 -41.82 -19.68
C THR A 437 -48.96 -40.54 -20.50
N LEU A 438 -48.41 -40.56 -21.71
CA LEU A 438 -48.45 -39.44 -22.67
C LEU A 438 -49.70 -39.54 -23.53
N ILE A 439 -50.47 -38.46 -23.62
CA ILE A 439 -51.61 -38.36 -24.54
C ILE A 439 -51.11 -37.77 -25.84
N THR A 440 -51.25 -38.53 -26.93
CA THR A 440 -50.71 -38.16 -28.22
C THR A 440 -51.80 -37.78 -29.22
N ILE A 441 -51.45 -36.92 -30.17
CA ILE A 441 -52.26 -36.59 -31.34
C ILE A 441 -51.44 -36.84 -32.61
N PRO A 442 -52.08 -37.17 -33.75
CA PRO A 442 -51.37 -37.29 -35.01
C PRO A 442 -50.69 -35.97 -35.36
N CYS A 443 -49.43 -36.03 -35.79
CA CYS A 443 -48.82 -34.88 -36.47
C CYS A 443 -49.62 -34.65 -37.76
N ARG A 444 -50.19 -33.45 -37.96
CA ARG A 444 -50.68 -33.06 -39.28
C ARG A 444 -49.46 -32.98 -40.20
N GLU A 445 -49.54 -33.64 -41.36
CA GLU A 445 -48.59 -33.44 -42.47
C GLU A 445 -48.52 -31.98 -42.90
#